data_AF-A0A7G2DCX6-F1
#
_entry.id   AF-A0A7G2DCX6-F1
#
_cell.length_a   1.000
_cell.length_b   1.000
_cell.length_c   1.000
_cell.angle_alpha   90.00
_cell.angle_beta   90.00
_cell.angle_gamma   90.00
#
_symmetry.space_group_name_H-M   'P 1'
#
loop_
_entity.id
_entity.type
_entity.pdbx_description
1 polymer ?
#
loop_
_entity_poly.entity_id
_entity_poly.type
_entity_poly.pdbx_seq_one_letter_code
_entity_poly.pdbx_strand_id
1 'polypeptide(L)' 'MITGTSNYDEVPTIPCKICGGYFKADDPENHKCEGQPNEQHRQTQ' A
#
# COMPACT_ATOMS: atom_id res chain seq x y z
N MET A 1 -7.27 36.93 -0.42
CA MET A 1 -7.65 35.66 -1.05
C MET A 1 -6.87 34.58 -0.32
N ILE A 2 -7.53 33.74 0.49
CA ILE A 2 -6.86 32.57 1.07
C ILE A 2 -6.73 31.59 -0.08
N THR A 3 -5.50 31.30 -0.49
CA THR A 3 -5.22 30.26 -1.47
C THR A 3 -5.72 28.96 -0.89
N GLY A 4 -6.90 28.54 -1.31
CA GLY A 4 -7.35 27.18 -1.14
C GLY A 4 -6.50 26.30 -2.03
N THR A 5 -5.29 25.97 -1.59
CA THR A 5 -4.66 24.71 -2.00
C THR A 5 -5.45 23.62 -1.30
N SER A 6 -6.66 23.42 -1.83
CA SER A 6 -7.43 22.21 -1.65
C SER A 6 -6.54 21.09 -2.17
N ASN A 7 -5.69 20.54 -1.30
CA ASN A 7 -4.88 19.34 -1.50
C ASN A 7 -5.78 18.10 -1.56
N TYR A 8 -6.85 18.17 -2.36
CA TYR A 8 -7.78 17.08 -2.62
C TYR A 8 -7.26 16.16 -3.74
N ASP A 9 -6.06 16.42 -4.27
CA ASP A 9 -5.43 15.60 -5.31
C ASP A 9 -4.27 14.73 -4.77
N GLU A 10 -3.62 15.13 -3.67
CA GLU A 10 -2.59 14.30 -3.03
C GLU A 10 -3.23 13.32 -2.05
N VAL A 11 -3.60 12.14 -2.56
CA VAL A 11 -4.01 11.07 -1.65
C VAL A 11 -2.81 10.66 -0.79
N PRO A 12 -2.93 10.71 0.56
CA PRO A 12 -1.85 10.33 1.43
C PRO A 12 -1.52 8.85 1.26
N THR A 13 -0.22 8.53 1.26
CA THR A 13 0.24 7.15 1.28
C THR A 13 0.35 6.67 2.73
N ILE A 14 -0.20 5.50 3.02
CA ILE A 14 -0.17 4.87 4.34
C ILE A 14 0.69 3.60 4.31
N PRO A 15 1.33 3.22 5.43
CA PRO A 15 2.17 2.02 5.48
C PRO A 15 1.34 0.71 5.55
N CYS A 16 1.59 -0.25 4.65
CA CYS A 16 1.10 -1.64 4.72
C CYS A 16 1.71 -2.30 5.96
N LYS A 17 0.86 -2.71 6.90
CA LYS A 17 1.26 -3.42 8.13
C LYS A 17 1.80 -4.83 7.89
N ILE A 18 1.68 -5.33 6.65
CA ILE A 18 2.06 -6.69 6.25
C ILE A 18 3.48 -6.69 5.66
N CYS A 19 3.74 -5.89 4.62
CA CYS A 19 5.06 -5.83 3.96
C CYS A 19 5.91 -4.62 4.37
N GLY A 20 5.34 -3.64 5.08
CA GLY A 20 6.04 -2.38 5.44
C GLY A 20 6.16 -1.37 4.31
N GLY A 21 5.63 -1.65 3.12
CA GLY A 21 5.57 -0.71 1.99
C GLY A 21 4.54 0.40 2.19
N TYR A 22 4.51 1.39 1.30
CA TYR A 22 3.55 2.49 1.34
C TYR A 22 2.59 2.40 0.15
N PHE A 23 1.30 2.63 0.38
CA PHE A 23 0.28 2.60 -0.66
C PHE A 23 -0.72 3.73 -0.50
N LYS A 24 -1.39 4.10 -1.59
CA LYS A 24 -2.37 5.18 -1.58
C LYS A 24 -3.61 4.77 -0.79
N ALA A 25 -4.05 5.61 0.14
CA ALA A 25 -5.18 5.31 1.00
C ALA A 25 -6.53 5.23 0.26
N ASP A 26 -6.67 5.87 -0.90
CA ASP A 26 -7.86 5.81 -1.75
C ASP A 26 -7.93 4.55 -2.60
N ASP A 27 -6.77 3.96 -2.89
CA ASP A 27 -6.62 2.81 -3.77
C ASP A 27 -5.88 1.66 -3.05
N PRO A 28 -6.44 1.17 -1.92
CA PRO A 28 -5.84 0.07 -1.16
C PRO A 28 -5.80 -1.23 -1.95
N GLU A 29 -6.72 -1.42 -2.89
CA GLU A 29 -6.85 -2.65 -3.70
C GLU A 29 -5.72 -2.80 -4.72
N ASN A 30 -5.16 -1.68 -5.19
CA ASN A 30 -4.00 -1.67 -6.09
C ASN A 30 -2.68 -1.87 -5.33
N HIS A 31 -2.73 -1.93 -4.00
CA HIS A 31 -1.55 -2.27 -3.23
C HIS A 31 -1.21 -3.75 -3.36
N LYS A 32 -0.24 -4.04 -4.22
CA LYS A 32 0.45 -5.33 -4.21
C LYS A 32 1.38 -5.38 -2.99
N CYS A 33 0.89 -5.82 -1.82
CA CYS A 33 1.81 -6.21 -0.74
C CYS A 33 2.58 -7.44 -1.30
N GLU A 34 3.84 -7.27 -1.70
CA GLU A 34 4.83 -8.32 -2.05
C GLU A 34 5.19 -9.20 -0.81
N GLY A 35 4.26 -9.31 0.13
CA GLY A 35 4.33 -10.09 1.36
C GLY A 35 3.25 -11.16 1.37
N GLN A 36 2.97 -11.78 0.21
CA GLN A 36 2.54 -13.16 0.30
C GLN A 36 3.75 -13.93 0.82
N PRO A 37 3.70 -14.57 2.01
CA PRO A 37 4.60 -15.68 2.22
C PRO A 37 4.23 -16.63 1.08
N ASN A 38 5.11 -16.73 0.10
CA ASN A 38 5.21 -17.94 -0.68
C ASN A 38 5.66 -19.05 0.28
N GLU A 39 4.76 -19.45 1.17
CA GLU A 39 4.75 -20.76 1.80
C GLU A 39 4.42 -21.81 0.73
N GLN A 40 5.17 -21.82 -0.37
CA GLN A 40 5.62 -23.09 -0.93
C GLN A 40 6.76 -23.60 -0.05
N HIS A 41 6.44 -23.78 1.24
CA HIS A 41 7.10 -24.79 2.01
C HIS A 41 6.87 -26.10 1.28
N ARG A 42 7.98 -26.67 0.81
CA ARG A 42 8.32 -28.05 1.18
C ARG A 42 7.26 -29.07 0.74
N GLN A 43 7.13 -29.28 -0.57
CA GLN A 43 6.79 -30.63 -1.04
C GLN A 43 8.07 -31.28 -1.59
N THR A 44 8.67 -32.02 -0.65
CA THR A 44 9.47 -33.24 -0.81
C THR A 44 10.72 -33.17 -1.67
N GLN A 45 11.84 -33.43 -0.97
CA GLN A 45 13.02 -34.12 -1.49
C GLN A 45 12.69 -35.22 -2.48
#